data_AF-A0A7C7EMR0-F1
#
_entry.id   AF-A0A7C7EMR0-F1
#
_cell.length_a   1.000
_cell.length_b   1.000
_cell.length_c   1.000
_cell.angle_alpha   90.00
_cell.angle_beta   90.00
_cell.angle_gamma   90.00
#
_symmetry.space_group_name_H-M   'P 1'
#
loop_
_entity.id
_entity.type
_entity.pdbx_description
1 polymer ?
#
loop_
_entity_poly.entity_id
_entity_poly.type
_entity_poly.pdbx_seq_one_letter_code
_entity_poly.pdbx_strand_id
1 'polypeptide(L)'
;MTNEELVEKIQAGIDVQSNMEMLYEQNKRIITKWALPYTKHVELADLMQEAYFGLDAAVKDFHPKGSAKFLTYAQFKIKLQLQRYYFNCGTTKRLPVHLYEAMAKYNKFIMDYASEYRENPTDEVVMQSLGITEKRLKVIQQAIYEAECISTEDAVPGTEGLTFGESIADETNVEDDIIDQIENKRADSDLWKSVDELPDKQKQIILERYQNNESLQDISKRMEISAERVRQYERTAFNVLRNMEKVQRAADYYGYGSAAYYQTGLYAFKNSGMSSTEKIALKHIEYDERKVKLQTMLDDMVWEY
;
A
#
# COMPACT_ATOMS: atom_id res chain seq x y z
N MET A 1 34.26 -14.14 -46.40
CA MET A 1 33.94 -15.34 -45.61
C MET A 1 32.44 -15.37 -45.47
N THR A 2 31.82 -16.52 -45.73
CA THR A 2 30.37 -16.67 -45.53
C THR A 2 30.07 -16.82 -44.03
N ASN A 3 28.82 -16.60 -43.64
CA ASN A 3 28.40 -16.76 -42.25
C ASN A 3 28.59 -18.22 -41.81
N GLU A 4 28.31 -19.17 -42.71
CA GLU A 4 28.45 -20.60 -42.49
C GLU A 4 29.91 -21.00 -42.26
N GLU A 5 30.84 -20.49 -43.09
CA GLU A 5 32.29 -20.70 -42.89
C GLU A 5 32.78 -20.14 -41.54
N LEU A 6 32.24 -19.00 -41.11
CA LEU A 6 32.58 -18.42 -39.81
C LEU A 6 32.10 -19.28 -38.66
N VAL A 7 30.87 -19.77 -38.74
CA VAL A 7 30.28 -20.67 -37.73
C VAL A 7 31.09 -21.95 -37.62
N GLU A 8 31.49 -22.57 -38.74
CA GLU A 8 32.32 -23.77 -38.74
C GLU A 8 33.69 -23.54 -38.06
N LYS A 9 34.35 -22.41 -38.35
CA LYS A 9 35.62 -22.06 -37.71
C LYS A 9 35.49 -21.83 -36.21
N ILE A 10 34.41 -21.15 -35.79
CA ILE A 10 34.12 -20.92 -34.37
C ILE A 10 33.88 -22.26 -33.66
N GLN A 11 33.08 -23.15 -34.25
CA GLN A 11 32.82 -24.48 -33.70
C GLN A 11 34.08 -25.36 -33.64
N ALA A 12 35.00 -25.21 -34.59
CA ALA A 12 36.30 -25.87 -34.60
C ALA A 12 37.32 -25.28 -33.59
N GLY A 13 36.96 -24.20 -32.88
CA GLY A 13 37.84 -23.55 -31.90
C GLY A 13 38.94 -22.68 -32.51
N ILE A 14 38.87 -22.38 -33.81
CA ILE A 14 39.86 -21.56 -34.51
C ILE A 14 39.50 -20.09 -34.30
N ASP A 15 40.35 -19.35 -33.60
CA ASP A 15 40.22 -17.89 -33.38
C ASP A 15 38.78 -17.46 -33.08
N VAL A 16 38.21 -18.09 -32.04
CA VAL A 16 36.78 -17.97 -31.70
C VAL A 16 36.36 -16.51 -31.54
N GLN A 17 37.19 -15.70 -30.87
CA GLN A 17 36.88 -14.31 -30.58
C GLN A 17 36.81 -13.46 -31.85
N SER A 18 37.85 -13.48 -32.69
CA SER A 18 37.87 -12.66 -33.91
C SER A 18 36.79 -13.09 -34.91
N ASN A 19 36.58 -14.40 -35.07
CA ASN A 19 35.55 -14.91 -35.96
C ASN A 19 34.13 -14.57 -35.48
N MET A 20 33.89 -14.59 -34.16
CA MET A 20 32.60 -14.21 -33.57
C MET A 20 32.33 -12.71 -33.72
N GLU A 21 33.33 -11.87 -33.48
CA GLU A 21 33.23 -10.42 -33.70
C GLU A 21 32.95 -10.09 -35.16
N MET A 22 33.66 -10.75 -36.10
CA MET A 22 33.41 -10.58 -37.52
C MET A 22 32.01 -11.06 -37.94
N LEU A 23 31.55 -12.20 -37.41
CA LEU A 23 30.19 -12.70 -37.64
C LEU A 23 29.13 -11.71 -37.13
N TYR A 24 29.35 -11.12 -35.96
CA TYR A 24 28.44 -10.14 -35.39
C TYR A 24 28.42 -8.84 -36.21
N GLU A 25 29.57 -8.24 -36.52
CA GLU A 25 29.64 -6.98 -37.26
C GLU A 25 29.10 -7.12 -38.69
N GLN A 26 29.35 -8.25 -39.38
CA GLN A 26 28.76 -8.53 -40.69
C GLN A 26 27.23 -8.52 -40.68
N ASN A 27 26.62 -8.98 -39.58
CA ASN A 27 25.17 -9.18 -39.46
C ASN A 27 24.50 -8.15 -38.55
N LYS A 28 25.23 -7.15 -38.05
CA LYS A 28 24.75 -6.16 -37.08
C LYS A 28 23.46 -5.48 -37.52
N ARG A 29 23.36 -5.07 -38.78
CA ARG A 29 22.15 -4.41 -39.32
C ARG A 29 20.89 -5.27 -39.21
N ILE A 30 20.99 -6.56 -39.51
CA ILE A 30 19.82 -7.46 -39.43
C ILE A 30 19.49 -7.81 -37.98
N ILE A 31 20.51 -7.92 -37.13
CA ILE A 31 20.34 -8.13 -35.68
C ILE A 31 19.66 -6.92 -35.05
N THR A 32 20.09 -5.69 -35.37
CA THR A 32 19.43 -4.46 -34.93
C THR A 32 17.96 -4.44 -35.36
N LYS A 33 17.65 -4.86 -36.60
CA LYS A 33 16.26 -4.96 -37.07
C LYS A 33 15.42 -5.93 -36.23
N TRP A 34 16.02 -7.00 -35.68
CA TRP A 34 15.32 -7.92 -34.78
C TRP A 34 15.16 -7.37 -33.36
N ALA A 35 16.04 -6.47 -32.93
CA ALA A 35 15.99 -5.81 -31.62
C ALA A 35 15.02 -4.61 -31.56
N LEU A 36 14.78 -3.92 -32.68
CA LEU A 36 13.92 -2.72 -32.76
C LEU A 36 12.55 -2.84 -32.04
N PRO A 37 11.80 -3.95 -32.11
CA PRO A 37 10.52 -4.06 -31.40
C PRO A 37 10.62 -3.92 -29.87
N TYR A 38 11.80 -4.17 -29.29
CA TYR A 38 12.02 -4.16 -27.83
C TYR A 38 12.57 -2.82 -27.31
N THR A 39 12.93 -1.88 -28.20
CA THR A 39 13.56 -0.61 -27.81
C THR A 39 12.61 0.36 -27.12
N LYS A 40 11.30 0.07 -27.11
CA LYS A 40 10.31 0.86 -26.35
C LYS A 40 10.55 0.77 -24.84
N HIS A 41 11.10 -0.33 -24.37
CA HIS A 41 11.19 -0.66 -22.95
C HIS A 41 12.62 -0.86 -22.44
N VAL A 42 13.57 -1.09 -23.36
CA VAL A 42 14.95 -1.43 -23.05
C VAL A 42 15.88 -0.63 -23.95
N GLU A 43 17.02 -0.20 -23.43
CA GLU A 43 18.01 0.51 -24.23
C GLU A 43 18.55 -0.37 -25.37
N LEU A 44 18.74 0.22 -26.55
CA LEU A 44 19.23 -0.50 -27.72
C LEU A 44 20.63 -1.10 -27.47
N ALA A 45 21.50 -0.41 -26.73
CA ALA A 45 22.84 -0.90 -26.41
C ALA A 45 22.78 -2.25 -25.67
N ASP A 46 21.92 -2.35 -24.65
CA ASP A 46 21.71 -3.58 -23.88
C ASP A 46 21.12 -4.69 -24.75
N LEU A 47 20.10 -4.37 -25.56
CA LEU A 47 19.51 -5.34 -26.49
C LEU A 47 20.54 -5.90 -27.49
N MET A 48 21.46 -5.06 -27.97
CA MET A 48 22.51 -5.50 -28.89
C MET A 48 23.54 -6.41 -28.19
N GLN A 49 23.86 -6.16 -26.91
CA GLN A 49 24.70 -7.06 -26.12
C GLN A 49 24.00 -8.42 -25.89
N GLU A 50 22.72 -8.40 -25.53
CA GLU A 50 21.92 -9.63 -25.37
C GLU A 50 21.76 -10.40 -26.68
N ALA A 51 21.61 -9.68 -27.80
CA ALA A 51 21.59 -10.30 -29.11
C ALA A 51 22.93 -10.97 -29.46
N TYR A 52 24.06 -10.43 -29.02
CA TYR A 52 25.37 -11.06 -29.18
C TYR A 52 25.43 -12.41 -28.43
N PHE A 53 24.95 -12.47 -27.19
CA PHE A 53 24.85 -13.75 -26.46
C PHE A 53 23.87 -14.72 -27.13
N GLY A 54 22.76 -14.23 -27.67
CA GLY A 54 21.83 -15.04 -28.46
C GLY A 54 22.47 -15.58 -29.75
N LEU A 55 23.34 -14.81 -30.39
CA LEU A 55 24.11 -15.22 -31.56
C LEU A 55 25.15 -16.28 -31.18
N ASP A 56 25.90 -16.09 -30.09
CA ASP A 56 26.88 -17.08 -29.59
C ASP A 56 26.22 -18.42 -29.28
N ALA A 57 25.07 -18.40 -28.61
CA ALA A 57 24.26 -19.59 -28.36
C ALA A 57 23.79 -20.25 -29.66
N ALA A 58 23.43 -19.45 -30.68
CA ALA A 58 23.06 -19.97 -31.99
C ALA A 58 24.23 -20.64 -32.71
N VAL A 59 25.44 -20.06 -32.63
CA VAL A 59 26.65 -20.65 -33.22
C VAL A 59 26.93 -22.02 -32.61
N LYS A 60 26.79 -22.19 -31.29
CA LYS A 60 27.05 -23.47 -30.60
C LYS A 60 26.09 -24.59 -31.01
N ASP A 61 24.82 -24.27 -31.19
CA ASP A 61 23.76 -25.26 -31.45
C ASP A 61 23.49 -25.49 -32.95
N PHE A 62 24.10 -24.71 -33.84
CA PHE A 62 23.84 -24.80 -35.28
C PHE A 62 24.50 -26.06 -35.88
N HIS A 63 23.71 -26.87 -36.57
CA HIS A 63 24.22 -27.98 -37.37
C HIS A 63 23.82 -27.79 -38.83
N PRO A 64 24.76 -27.81 -39.79
CA PRO A 64 24.48 -27.59 -41.21
C PRO A 64 23.82 -28.81 -41.90
N LYS A 65 23.00 -29.57 -41.17
CA LYS A 65 22.28 -30.76 -41.69
C LYS A 65 21.10 -30.32 -42.58
N GLY A 66 21.38 -29.68 -43.72
CA GLY A 66 20.40 -29.25 -44.71
C GLY A 66 20.80 -27.98 -45.47
N SER A 67 19.87 -27.41 -46.25
CA SER A 67 20.06 -26.18 -47.04
C SER A 67 19.66 -24.89 -46.31
N ALA A 68 19.47 -24.94 -44.98
CA ALA A 68 19.04 -23.80 -44.19
C ALA A 68 20.24 -22.87 -43.90
N LYS A 69 20.10 -21.59 -44.26
CA LYS A 69 21.11 -20.56 -43.96
C LYS A 69 21.22 -20.32 -42.46
N PHE A 70 22.42 -20.01 -41.98
CA PHE A 70 22.66 -19.78 -40.55
C PHE A 70 21.76 -18.68 -39.97
N LEU A 71 21.59 -17.56 -40.68
CA LEU A 71 20.77 -16.44 -40.21
C LEU A 71 19.29 -16.79 -40.02
N THR A 72 18.77 -17.74 -40.80
CA THR A 72 17.39 -18.21 -40.64
C THR A 72 17.22 -18.91 -39.30
N TYR A 73 18.22 -19.68 -38.88
CA TYR A 73 18.25 -20.33 -37.57
C TYR A 73 18.54 -19.34 -36.43
N ALA A 74 19.60 -18.53 -36.59
CA ALA A 74 20.06 -17.57 -35.58
C ALA A 74 18.97 -16.57 -35.20
N GLN A 75 18.10 -16.19 -36.15
CA GLN A 75 16.96 -15.31 -35.89
C GLN A 75 16.10 -15.81 -34.72
N PHE A 76 15.80 -17.10 -34.65
CA PHE A 76 14.95 -17.66 -33.59
C PHE A 76 15.63 -17.58 -32.23
N LYS A 77 16.92 -17.93 -32.16
CA LYS A 77 17.71 -17.89 -30.93
C LYS A 77 17.89 -16.47 -30.40
N ILE A 78 18.20 -15.53 -31.30
CA ILE A 78 18.37 -14.11 -30.94
C ILE A 78 17.04 -13.51 -30.46
N LYS A 79 15.94 -13.74 -31.18
CA LYS A 79 14.62 -13.25 -30.74
C LYS A 79 14.20 -13.85 -29.39
N LEU A 80 14.46 -15.13 -29.17
CA LEU A 80 14.19 -15.78 -27.88
C LEU A 80 15.00 -15.14 -26.74
N GLN A 81 16.29 -14.86 -26.98
CA GLN A 81 17.15 -14.21 -25.99
C GLN A 81 16.66 -12.79 -25.67
N LEU A 82 16.38 -11.98 -26.70
CA LEU A 82 15.83 -10.62 -26.55
C LEU A 82 14.51 -10.62 -25.79
N GLN A 83 13.60 -11.54 -26.12
CA GLN A 83 12.30 -11.66 -25.44
C GLN A 83 12.47 -12.05 -23.97
N ARG A 84 13.40 -12.96 -23.66
CA ARG A 84 13.72 -13.35 -22.27
C ARG A 84 14.32 -12.19 -21.49
N TYR A 85 15.21 -11.42 -22.10
CA TYR A 85 15.78 -10.23 -21.47
C TYR A 85 14.70 -9.20 -21.16
N TYR A 86 13.85 -8.89 -22.14
CA TYR A 86 12.70 -8.00 -21.96
C TYR A 86 11.79 -8.45 -20.81
N PHE A 87 11.44 -9.73 -20.70
CA PHE A 87 10.58 -10.23 -19.63
C PHE A 87 11.23 -10.19 -18.23
N ASN A 88 12.56 -10.18 -18.14
CA ASN A 88 13.26 -10.16 -16.85
C ASN A 88 13.67 -8.75 -16.42
N CYS A 89 14.06 -7.90 -17.36
CA CYS A 89 14.71 -6.61 -17.11
C CYS A 89 14.01 -5.42 -17.78
N GLY A 90 13.00 -5.64 -18.63
CA GLY A 90 12.39 -4.58 -19.43
C GLY A 90 11.29 -3.78 -18.74
N THR A 91 10.92 -4.12 -17.51
CA THR A 91 9.93 -3.37 -16.74
C THR A 91 10.47 -3.07 -15.35
N THR A 92 10.11 -1.90 -14.81
CA THR A 92 10.52 -1.47 -13.46
C THR A 92 10.12 -2.48 -12.40
N LYS A 93 8.87 -2.97 -12.47
CA LYS A 93 8.40 -4.11 -11.70
C LYS A 93 8.51 -5.37 -12.56
N ARG A 94 9.31 -6.34 -12.13
CA ARG A 94 9.42 -7.63 -12.81
C ARG A 94 8.12 -8.41 -12.69
N LEU A 95 7.59 -8.88 -13.82
CA LEU A 95 6.40 -9.72 -13.88
C LEU A 95 6.76 -11.16 -14.33
N PRO A 96 6.02 -12.18 -13.86
CA PRO A 96 6.15 -13.54 -14.40
C PRO A 96 5.86 -13.62 -15.91
N VAL A 97 6.61 -14.48 -16.62
CA VAL A 97 6.49 -14.67 -18.09
C VAL A 97 5.07 -14.94 -18.57
N HIS A 98 4.33 -15.79 -17.84
CA HIS A 98 2.95 -16.15 -18.21
C HIS A 98 1.98 -14.95 -18.15
N LEU A 99 2.29 -13.89 -17.40
CA LEU A 99 1.49 -12.67 -17.41
C LEU A 99 1.73 -11.87 -18.69
N TYR A 100 2.97 -11.76 -19.17
CA TYR A 100 3.24 -11.12 -20.47
C TYR A 100 2.51 -11.82 -21.63
N GLU A 101 2.46 -13.15 -21.63
CA GLU A 101 1.69 -13.90 -22.63
C GLU A 101 0.20 -13.58 -22.56
N ALA A 102 -0.36 -13.48 -21.36
CA ALA A 102 -1.76 -13.13 -21.15
C ALA A 102 -2.04 -11.68 -21.57
N MET A 103 -1.16 -10.74 -21.22
CA MET A 103 -1.23 -9.34 -21.62
C MET A 103 -1.16 -9.17 -23.13
N ALA A 104 -0.27 -9.90 -23.81
CA ALA A 104 -0.15 -9.86 -25.27
C ALA A 104 -1.43 -10.36 -25.95
N LYS A 105 -2.04 -11.44 -25.44
CA LYS A 105 -3.33 -11.95 -25.94
C LYS A 105 -4.46 -10.95 -25.70
N TYR A 106 -4.52 -10.36 -24.50
CA TYR A 106 -5.49 -9.34 -24.15
C TYR A 106 -5.36 -8.12 -25.07
N ASN A 107 -4.17 -7.51 -25.15
CA ASN A 107 -3.93 -6.32 -25.98
C ASN A 107 -4.22 -6.59 -27.45
N LYS A 108 -3.84 -7.77 -27.96
CA LYS A 108 -4.19 -8.16 -29.33
C LYS A 108 -5.70 -8.23 -29.53
N PHE A 109 -6.45 -8.85 -28.61
CA PHE A 109 -7.90 -8.92 -28.69
C PHE A 109 -8.55 -7.53 -28.66
N ILE A 110 -8.10 -6.65 -27.76
CA ILE A 110 -8.60 -5.27 -27.69
C ILE A 110 -8.35 -4.54 -29.02
N MET A 111 -7.15 -4.65 -29.59
CA MET A 111 -6.81 -4.01 -30.87
C MET A 111 -7.63 -4.56 -32.04
N ASP A 112 -7.76 -5.89 -32.12
CA ASP A 112 -8.54 -6.55 -33.18
C ASP A 112 -10.02 -6.16 -33.09
N TYR A 113 -10.60 -6.18 -31.88
CA TYR A 113 -12.00 -5.79 -31.64
C TYR A 113 -12.25 -4.31 -31.95
N ALA A 114 -11.37 -3.41 -31.49
CA ALA A 114 -11.49 -1.98 -31.78
C ALA A 114 -11.39 -1.68 -33.27
N SER A 115 -10.56 -2.44 -34.01
CA SER A 115 -10.46 -2.31 -35.46
C SER A 115 -11.73 -2.77 -36.19
N GLU A 116 -12.38 -3.83 -35.71
CA GLU A 116 -13.55 -4.43 -36.35
C GLU A 116 -14.84 -3.66 -36.04
N TYR A 117 -15.06 -3.33 -34.77
CA TYR A 117 -16.31 -2.75 -34.27
C TYR A 117 -16.25 -1.24 -34.03
N ARG A 118 -15.07 -0.61 -34.15
CA ARG A 118 -14.82 0.82 -33.85
C ARG A 118 -15.22 1.24 -32.43
N GLU A 119 -15.25 0.28 -31.52
CA GLU A 119 -15.61 0.45 -30.11
C GLU A 119 -14.69 -0.43 -29.26
N ASN A 120 -14.48 -0.06 -27.99
CA ASN A 120 -13.74 -0.89 -27.05
C ASN A 120 -14.64 -2.04 -26.53
N PRO A 121 -14.13 -3.27 -26.39
CA PRO A 121 -14.92 -4.38 -25.88
C PRO A 121 -15.23 -4.20 -24.38
N THR A 122 -16.38 -4.69 -23.94
CA THR A 122 -16.71 -4.78 -22.51
C THR A 122 -15.98 -5.96 -21.86
N ASP A 123 -15.80 -5.90 -20.54
CA ASP A 123 -15.16 -6.98 -19.77
C ASP A 123 -15.83 -8.34 -20.00
N GLU A 124 -17.16 -8.37 -20.15
CA GLU A 124 -17.93 -9.59 -20.46
C GLU A 124 -17.53 -10.20 -21.81
N VAL A 125 -17.38 -9.36 -22.84
CA VAL A 125 -16.96 -9.77 -24.18
C VAL A 125 -15.53 -10.31 -24.15
N VAL A 126 -14.62 -9.66 -23.41
CA VAL A 126 -13.25 -10.12 -23.22
C VAL A 126 -13.20 -11.48 -22.53
N MET A 127 -13.99 -11.67 -21.46
CA MET A 127 -14.04 -12.95 -20.74
C MET A 127 -14.53 -14.09 -21.62
N GLN A 128 -15.59 -13.85 -22.40
CA GLN A 128 -16.16 -14.85 -23.29
C GLN A 128 -15.21 -15.20 -24.45
N SER A 129 -14.58 -14.20 -25.06
CA SER A 129 -13.69 -14.41 -26.21
C SER A 129 -12.39 -15.11 -25.83
N LEU A 130 -11.79 -14.74 -24.69
CA LEU A 130 -10.53 -15.31 -24.21
C LEU A 130 -10.75 -16.56 -23.34
N GLY A 131 -11.99 -16.88 -22.97
CA GLY A 131 -12.32 -18.03 -22.11
C GLY A 131 -11.73 -17.90 -20.71
N ILE A 132 -11.71 -16.70 -20.15
CA ILE A 132 -11.10 -16.40 -18.84
C ILE A 132 -12.15 -16.00 -17.80
N THR A 133 -11.86 -16.30 -16.53
CA THR A 133 -12.69 -15.86 -15.41
C THR A 133 -12.48 -14.38 -15.08
N GLU A 134 -13.46 -13.75 -14.43
CA GLU A 134 -13.36 -12.35 -13.97
C GLU A 134 -12.13 -12.10 -13.09
N LYS A 135 -11.83 -13.05 -12.18
CA LYS A 135 -10.63 -12.98 -11.34
C LYS A 135 -9.36 -12.92 -12.19
N ARG A 136 -9.30 -13.70 -13.27
CA ARG A 136 -8.13 -13.74 -14.15
C ARG A 136 -8.03 -12.47 -14.99
N LEU A 137 -9.16 -11.93 -15.45
CA LEU A 137 -9.21 -10.66 -16.16
C LEU A 137 -8.66 -9.52 -15.28
N LYS A 138 -9.12 -9.41 -14.03
CA LYS A 138 -8.62 -8.41 -13.07
C LYS A 138 -7.11 -8.51 -12.85
N VAL A 139 -6.58 -9.73 -12.74
CA VAL A 139 -5.11 -9.95 -12.63
C VAL A 139 -4.37 -9.47 -13.88
N ILE A 140 -4.92 -9.68 -15.08
CA ILE A 140 -4.31 -9.22 -16.33
C ILE A 140 -4.35 -7.69 -16.41
N GLN A 141 -5.49 -7.07 -16.11
CA GLN A 141 -5.64 -5.61 -16.09
C GLN A 141 -4.70 -4.97 -15.07
N GLN A 142 -4.61 -5.54 -13.88
CA GLN A 142 -3.66 -5.10 -12.86
C GLN A 142 -2.21 -5.26 -13.33
N ALA A 143 -1.86 -6.37 -13.99
CA ALA A 143 -0.51 -6.57 -14.52
C ALA A 143 -0.16 -5.56 -15.62
N ILE A 144 -1.12 -5.15 -16.45
CA ILE A 144 -0.93 -4.08 -17.44
C ILE A 144 -0.65 -2.76 -16.73
N TYR A 145 -1.48 -2.40 -15.75
CA TYR A 145 -1.29 -1.18 -14.95
C TYR A 145 0.06 -1.16 -14.24
N GLU A 146 0.47 -2.27 -13.62
CA GLU A 146 1.75 -2.39 -12.92
C GLU A 146 2.97 -2.36 -13.85
N ALA A 147 2.80 -2.70 -15.13
CA ALA A 147 3.87 -2.61 -16.13
C ALA A 147 4.06 -1.17 -16.65
N GLU A 148 3.04 -0.33 -16.57
CA GLU A 148 3.06 1.07 -16.99
C GLU A 148 3.34 1.99 -15.80
N CYS A 149 4.61 2.09 -15.40
CA CYS A 149 5.03 3.06 -14.39
C CYS A 149 5.08 4.48 -14.99
N ILE A 150 4.54 5.44 -14.26
CA ILE A 150 4.60 6.88 -14.57
C ILE A 150 5.79 7.49 -13.81
N SER A 151 6.45 8.48 -14.39
CA SER A 151 7.53 9.18 -13.67
C SER A 151 6.93 10.07 -12.58
N THR A 152 7.51 10.03 -11.39
CA THR A 152 7.16 10.98 -10.31
C THR A 152 7.56 12.41 -10.66
N GLU A 153 8.50 12.59 -11.57
CA GLU A 153 8.94 13.91 -12.05
C GLU A 153 8.02 14.48 -13.14
N ASP A 154 7.09 13.68 -13.69
CA ASP A 154 6.14 14.19 -14.67
C ASP A 154 5.22 15.23 -14.01
N ALA A 155 4.91 16.28 -14.75
CA ALA A 155 4.02 17.33 -14.29
C ALA A 155 2.56 16.84 -14.27
N VAL A 156 1.82 17.22 -13.23
CA VAL A 156 0.39 16.91 -13.13
C VAL A 156 -0.39 17.77 -14.13
N PRO A 157 -1.17 17.18 -15.06
CA PRO A 157 -1.93 17.95 -16.05
C PRO A 157 -2.88 18.97 -15.39
N GLY A 158 -2.84 20.22 -15.85
CA GLY A 158 -3.70 21.29 -15.33
C GLY A 158 -3.18 21.99 -14.07
N THR A 159 -1.95 21.73 -13.66
CA THR A 159 -1.29 22.42 -12.54
C THR A 159 -0.08 23.22 -13.03
N GLU A 160 0.26 24.29 -12.33
CA GLU A 160 1.47 25.08 -12.61
C GLU A 160 2.66 24.50 -11.86
N GLY A 161 3.41 23.62 -12.52
CA GLY A 161 4.69 23.13 -12.03
C GLY A 161 4.65 22.08 -10.91
N LEU A 162 3.46 21.59 -10.53
CA LEU A 162 3.34 20.50 -9.57
C LEU A 162 3.69 19.16 -10.24
N THR A 163 4.61 18.43 -9.64
CA THR A 163 4.97 17.08 -10.09
C THR A 163 4.10 16.01 -9.43
N PHE A 164 3.99 14.83 -10.04
CA PHE A 164 3.29 13.71 -9.41
C PHE A 164 3.90 13.34 -8.04
N GLY A 165 5.23 13.41 -7.92
CA GLY A 165 5.93 13.16 -6.66
C GLY A 165 5.52 14.12 -5.54
N GLU A 166 5.38 15.41 -5.84
CA GLU A 166 4.93 16.42 -4.87
C GLU A 166 3.43 16.30 -4.52
N SER A 167 2.63 15.71 -5.41
CA SER A 167 1.19 15.51 -5.18
C SER A 167 0.85 14.34 -4.25
N ILE A 168 1.79 13.40 -4.07
CA ILE A 168 1.58 12.22 -3.23
C ILE A 168 1.78 12.62 -1.77
N ALA A 169 0.71 12.57 -0.98
CA ALA A 169 0.79 12.79 0.46
C ALA A 169 1.59 11.66 1.13
N ASP A 170 2.46 12.02 2.07
CA ASP A 170 3.13 11.07 2.93
C ASP A 170 2.09 10.41 3.87
N GLU A 171 2.22 9.10 4.10
CA GLU A 171 1.40 8.39 5.08
C GLU A 171 1.77 8.78 6.51
N THR A 172 2.99 9.28 6.71
CA THR A 172 3.49 9.73 8.01
C THR A 172 3.27 11.24 8.19
N ASN A 173 2.22 11.61 8.93
CA ASN A 173 2.06 12.98 9.38
C ASN A 173 2.82 13.18 10.71
N VAL A 174 4.12 13.45 10.60
CA VAL A 174 5.02 13.63 11.75
C VAL A 174 4.52 14.74 12.69
N GLU A 175 3.85 15.78 12.16
CA GLU A 175 3.33 16.88 12.96
C GLU A 175 2.13 16.44 13.80
N ASP A 176 1.15 15.78 13.19
CA ASP A 176 0.00 15.23 13.90
C ASP A 176 0.44 14.18 14.92
N ASP A 177 1.38 13.30 14.57
CA ASP A 177 1.94 12.29 15.49
C ASP A 177 2.61 12.94 16.72
N ILE A 178 3.33 14.05 16.54
CA ILE A 178 3.95 14.78 17.66
C ILE A 178 2.88 15.45 18.52
N ILE A 179 1.85 16.06 17.90
CA ILE A 179 0.73 16.67 18.61
C ILE A 179 0.01 15.61 19.44
N ASP A 180 -0.34 14.47 18.85
CA ASP A 180 -0.99 13.36 19.53
C ASP A 180 -0.14 12.82 20.68
N GLN A 181 1.18 12.71 20.52
CA GLN A 181 2.07 12.30 21.61
C GLN A 181 2.09 13.30 22.77
N ILE A 182 2.09 14.60 22.49
CA ILE A 182 2.08 15.65 23.53
C ILE A 182 0.75 15.64 24.26
N GLU A 183 -0.36 15.55 23.54
CA GLU A 183 -1.71 15.50 24.11
C GLU A 183 -1.92 14.22 24.94
N ASN A 184 -1.48 13.07 24.47
CA ASN A 184 -1.52 11.83 25.26
C ASN A 184 -0.70 11.93 26.56
N LYS A 185 0.49 12.54 26.52
CA LYS A 185 1.29 12.77 27.75
C LYS A 185 0.60 13.71 28.73
N ARG A 186 -0.12 14.72 28.24
CA ARG A 186 -0.93 15.62 29.07
C ARG A 186 -2.10 14.85 29.69
N ALA A 187 -2.81 14.05 28.88
CA ALA A 187 -3.90 13.19 29.33
C ALA A 187 -3.45 12.25 30.45
N ASP A 188 -2.32 11.57 30.27
CA ASP A 188 -1.71 10.68 31.26
C ASP A 188 -1.41 11.43 32.56
N SER A 189 -0.75 12.60 32.45
CA SER A 189 -0.45 13.44 33.62
C SER A 189 -1.71 13.81 34.41
N ASP A 190 -2.78 14.24 33.72
CA ASP A 190 -4.01 14.68 34.36
C ASP A 190 -4.81 13.52 34.98
N LEU A 191 -4.78 12.36 34.34
CA LEU A 191 -5.33 11.11 34.88
C LEU A 191 -4.59 10.69 36.16
N TRP A 192 -3.25 10.64 36.14
CA TRP A 192 -2.47 10.22 37.30
C TRP A 192 -2.57 11.19 38.47
N LYS A 193 -2.66 12.51 38.22
CA LYS A 193 -2.99 13.49 39.26
C LYS A 193 -4.36 13.24 39.89
N SER A 194 -5.34 12.79 39.11
CA SER A 194 -6.67 12.45 39.63
C SER A 194 -6.64 11.16 40.47
N VAL A 195 -5.78 10.20 40.10
CA VAL A 195 -5.51 8.99 40.89
C VAL A 195 -4.81 9.33 42.22
N ASP A 196 -3.96 10.37 42.24
CA ASP A 196 -3.29 10.83 43.47
C ASP A 196 -4.25 11.36 44.55
N GLU A 197 -5.45 11.82 44.16
CA GLU A 197 -6.50 12.28 45.07
C GLU A 197 -7.31 11.13 45.72
N LEU A 198 -7.09 9.89 45.29
CA LEU A 198 -7.74 8.71 45.86
C LEU A 198 -7.16 8.36 47.25
N PRO A 199 -7.95 7.69 48.11
CA PRO A 199 -7.43 7.12 49.36
C PRO A 199 -6.23 6.19 49.12
N ASP A 200 -5.23 6.23 50.02
CA ASP A 200 -3.92 5.55 49.85
C ASP A 200 -4.01 4.10 49.34
N LYS A 201 -4.92 3.30 49.94
CA LYS A 201 -5.10 1.89 49.54
C LYS A 201 -5.67 1.73 48.13
N GLN A 202 -6.57 2.63 47.71
CA GLN A 202 -7.17 2.60 46.38
C GLN A 202 -6.18 3.10 45.33
N LYS A 203 -5.47 4.19 45.63
CA LYS A 203 -4.39 4.73 44.81
C LYS A 203 -3.33 3.66 44.52
N GLN A 204 -2.84 2.99 45.56
CA GLN A 204 -1.79 1.98 45.42
C GLN A 204 -2.24 0.81 44.53
N ILE A 205 -3.49 0.34 44.66
CA ILE A 205 -4.04 -0.73 43.82
C ILE A 205 -4.13 -0.30 42.34
N ILE A 206 -4.59 0.93 42.07
CA ILE A 206 -4.68 1.45 40.69
C ILE A 206 -3.27 1.62 40.09
N LEU A 207 -2.32 2.13 40.86
CA LEU A 207 -0.94 2.32 40.42
C LEU A 207 -0.26 0.98 40.09
N GLU A 208 -0.32 0.02 40.99
CA GLU A 208 0.28 -1.31 40.77
C GLU A 208 -0.36 -2.03 39.56
N ARG A 209 -1.67 -1.86 39.35
CA ARG A 209 -2.36 -2.51 38.24
C ARG A 209 -2.09 -1.87 36.88
N TYR A 210 -2.13 -0.54 36.79
CA TYR A 210 -2.12 0.17 35.50
C TYR A 210 -0.77 0.78 35.12
N GLN A 211 0.08 1.08 36.10
CA GLN A 211 1.44 1.55 35.84
C GLN A 211 2.44 0.40 35.79
N ASN A 212 2.31 -0.58 36.70
CA ASN A 212 3.23 -1.73 36.79
C ASN A 212 2.70 -3.00 36.09
N ASN A 213 1.50 -2.95 35.51
CA ASN A 213 0.84 -4.07 34.80
C ASN A 213 0.70 -5.35 35.64
N GLU A 214 0.49 -5.22 36.95
CA GLU A 214 0.39 -6.39 37.83
C GLU A 214 -1.00 -7.02 37.86
N SER A 215 -1.03 -8.34 38.08
CA SER A 215 -2.30 -9.05 38.24
C SER A 215 -2.93 -8.77 39.60
N LEU A 216 -4.25 -8.82 39.67
CA LEU A 216 -4.99 -8.73 40.93
C LEU A 216 -4.53 -9.76 41.97
N GLN A 217 -4.05 -10.93 41.53
CA GLN A 217 -3.56 -11.96 42.44
C GLN A 217 -2.21 -11.55 43.04
N ASP A 218 -1.34 -10.92 42.27
CA ASP A 218 -0.02 -10.51 42.75
C ASP A 218 -0.12 -9.33 43.71
N ILE A 219 -1.00 -8.38 43.41
CA ILE A 219 -1.39 -7.28 44.32
C ILE A 219 -1.99 -7.86 45.62
N SER A 220 -2.83 -8.89 45.52
CA SER A 220 -3.44 -9.53 46.71
C SER A 220 -2.40 -10.15 47.65
N LYS A 221 -1.36 -10.78 47.09
CA LYS A 221 -0.25 -11.38 47.86
C LYS A 221 0.60 -10.31 48.54
N ARG A 222 0.89 -9.20 47.86
CA ARG A 222 1.71 -8.10 48.39
C ARG A 222 1.02 -7.35 49.52
N MET A 223 -0.28 -7.09 49.37
CA MET A 223 -1.05 -6.35 50.39
C MET A 223 -1.64 -7.24 51.48
N GLU A 224 -1.41 -8.56 51.45
CA GLU A 224 -1.94 -9.55 52.39
C GLU A 224 -3.48 -9.48 52.54
N ILE A 225 -4.16 -9.22 51.42
CA ILE A 225 -5.62 -9.04 51.35
C ILE A 225 -6.18 -10.02 50.31
N SER A 226 -7.43 -10.48 50.47
CA SER A 226 -8.05 -11.35 49.45
C SER A 226 -8.18 -10.66 48.08
N ALA A 227 -8.04 -11.42 46.99
CA ALA A 227 -8.18 -10.89 45.63
C ALA A 227 -9.55 -10.24 45.38
N GLU A 228 -10.62 -10.74 46.00
CA GLU A 228 -11.95 -10.12 45.92
C GLU A 228 -11.99 -8.75 46.60
N ARG A 229 -11.26 -8.60 47.70
CA ARG A 229 -11.17 -7.31 48.39
C ARG A 229 -10.34 -6.29 47.59
N VAL A 230 -9.30 -6.72 46.86
CA VAL A 230 -8.59 -5.87 45.89
C VAL A 230 -9.54 -5.40 44.77
N ARG A 231 -10.37 -6.30 44.22
CA ARG A 231 -11.40 -5.95 43.22
C ARG A 231 -12.42 -4.94 43.76
N GLN A 232 -12.83 -5.08 45.02
CA GLN A 232 -13.74 -4.14 45.66
C GLN A 232 -13.12 -2.74 45.71
N TYR A 233 -11.87 -2.63 46.18
CA TYR A 233 -11.17 -1.35 46.23
C TYR A 233 -10.98 -0.72 44.85
N GLU A 234 -10.63 -1.52 43.84
CA GLU A 234 -10.55 -1.06 42.46
C GLU A 234 -11.90 -0.53 41.94
N ARG A 235 -13.00 -1.25 42.16
CA ARG A 235 -14.34 -0.78 41.77
C ARG A 235 -14.71 0.52 42.47
N THR A 236 -14.40 0.64 43.76
CA THR A 236 -14.63 1.89 44.50
C THR A 236 -13.78 3.03 43.95
N ALA A 237 -12.50 2.78 43.65
CA ALA A 237 -11.61 3.73 43.02
C ALA A 237 -12.17 4.23 41.68
N PHE A 238 -12.60 3.32 40.80
CA PHE A 238 -13.22 3.69 39.53
C PHE A 238 -14.51 4.48 39.68
N ASN A 239 -15.35 4.15 40.68
CA ASN A 239 -16.56 4.92 40.94
C ASN A 239 -16.25 6.35 41.40
N VAL A 240 -15.21 6.54 42.21
CA VAL A 240 -14.75 7.87 42.62
C VAL A 240 -14.17 8.63 41.43
N LEU A 241 -13.23 8.03 40.69
CA LEU A 241 -12.62 8.64 39.50
C LEU A 241 -13.67 9.03 38.45
N ARG A 242 -14.67 8.18 38.21
CA ARG A 242 -15.75 8.45 37.25
C ARG A 242 -16.57 9.70 37.62
N ASN A 243 -16.70 10.01 38.90
CA ASN A 243 -17.48 11.15 39.38
C ASN A 243 -16.63 12.41 39.59
N MET A 244 -15.31 12.34 39.39
CA MET A 244 -14.44 13.50 39.45
C MET A 244 -14.62 14.36 38.20
N GLU A 245 -14.94 15.63 38.39
CA GLU A 245 -15.16 16.59 37.30
C GLU A 245 -13.93 16.70 36.38
N LYS A 246 -12.72 16.62 36.94
CA LYS A 246 -11.45 16.65 36.17
C LYS A 246 -11.33 15.47 35.21
N VAL A 247 -11.69 14.27 35.64
CA VAL A 247 -11.66 13.05 34.82
C VAL A 247 -12.73 13.11 33.73
N GLN A 248 -13.91 13.65 34.05
CA GLN A 248 -14.97 13.88 33.06
C GLN A 248 -14.54 14.89 31.99
N ARG A 249 -13.98 16.04 32.41
CA ARG A 249 -13.45 17.05 31.48
C ARG A 249 -12.33 16.51 30.61
N ALA A 250 -11.40 15.73 31.19
CA ALA A 250 -10.34 15.09 30.41
C ALA A 250 -10.93 14.06 29.42
N ALA A 251 -11.88 13.23 29.85
CA ALA A 251 -12.54 12.27 28.99
C ALA A 251 -13.28 12.94 27.82
N ASP A 252 -13.96 14.06 28.05
CA ASP A 252 -14.64 14.81 26.99
C ASP A 252 -13.63 15.51 26.06
N TYR A 253 -12.55 16.09 26.60
CA TYR A 253 -11.51 16.78 25.84
C TYR A 253 -10.74 15.83 24.90
N TYR A 254 -10.36 14.64 25.39
CA TYR A 254 -9.63 13.63 24.62
C TYR A 254 -10.55 12.63 23.88
N GLY A 255 -11.87 12.86 23.89
CA GLY A 255 -12.83 12.03 23.14
C GLY A 255 -13.15 10.65 23.73
N TYR A 256 -12.68 10.34 24.94
CA TYR A 256 -12.98 9.11 25.70
C TYR A 256 -14.29 9.20 26.48
N GLY A 257 -15.30 9.83 25.92
CA GLY A 257 -16.54 10.08 26.62
C GLY A 257 -17.18 8.80 27.19
N SER A 258 -17.94 8.98 28.30
CA SER A 258 -18.86 8.02 28.94
C SER A 258 -19.59 7.05 27.99
N ALA A 259 -19.84 5.81 28.43
CA ALA A 259 -20.58 4.77 27.70
C ALA A 259 -21.92 5.22 27.04
N ALA A 260 -22.50 6.34 27.50
CA ALA A 260 -23.62 7.02 26.86
C ALA A 260 -23.34 7.51 25.41
N TYR A 261 -22.08 7.68 25.02
CA TYR A 261 -21.68 8.09 23.66
C TYR A 261 -21.55 6.91 22.69
N TYR A 262 -21.34 5.66 23.17
CA TYR A 262 -21.33 4.47 22.30
C TYR A 262 -22.73 4.03 21.81
N GLN A 263 -23.79 4.76 22.14
CA GLN A 263 -25.08 4.62 21.45
C GLN A 263 -25.07 5.18 20.01
N THR A 264 -23.91 5.51 19.45
CA THR A 264 -23.77 5.96 18.06
C THR A 264 -23.11 4.90 17.21
N GLY A 265 -23.89 3.87 16.86
CA GLY A 265 -23.61 3.02 15.70
C GLY A 265 -24.37 3.53 14.47
N LEU A 266 -24.01 3.05 13.28
CA LEU A 266 -24.74 3.26 12.01
C LEU A 266 -26.27 3.08 12.17
N TYR A 267 -26.69 2.17 13.06
CA TYR A 267 -28.07 1.89 13.40
C TYR A 267 -28.78 3.04 14.14
N ALA A 268 -28.08 3.72 15.06
CA ALA A 268 -28.64 4.85 15.79
C ALA A 268 -28.70 6.11 14.93
N PHE A 269 -27.68 6.36 14.08
CA PHE A 269 -27.69 7.48 13.13
C PHE A 269 -28.88 7.40 12.16
N LYS A 270 -29.19 6.20 11.64
CA LYS A 270 -30.39 6.00 10.79
C LYS A 270 -31.71 6.32 11.49
N ASN A 271 -31.77 6.22 12.82
CA ASN A 271 -33.00 6.46 13.58
C ASN A 271 -33.09 7.87 14.17
N SER A 272 -31.97 8.49 14.55
CA SER A 272 -31.95 9.82 15.17
C SER A 272 -31.53 10.95 14.21
N GLY A 273 -30.90 10.63 13.09
CA GLY A 273 -30.43 11.60 12.10
C GLY A 273 -29.29 12.52 12.58
N MET A 274 -28.70 12.24 13.75
CA MET A 274 -27.67 13.07 14.38
C MET A 274 -26.39 12.27 14.59
N SER A 275 -25.25 12.85 14.23
CA SER A 275 -23.94 12.28 14.49
C SER A 275 -23.59 12.30 15.99
N SER A 276 -22.56 11.55 16.39
CA SER A 276 -22.04 11.60 17.77
C SER A 276 -21.58 12.99 18.17
N THR A 277 -20.95 13.74 17.25
CA THR A 277 -20.46 15.10 17.49
C THR A 277 -21.60 16.12 17.59
N GLU A 278 -22.63 16.00 16.75
CA GLU A 278 -23.81 16.90 16.79
C GLU A 278 -24.61 16.73 18.08
N LYS A 279 -24.74 15.50 18.57
CA LYS A 279 -25.46 15.20 19.82
C LYS A 279 -24.71 15.72 21.06
N ILE A 280 -23.38 15.75 21.01
CA ILE A 280 -22.53 16.35 22.05
C ILE A 280 -22.69 17.86 22.09
N ALA A 281 -22.63 18.52 20.92
CA ALA A 281 -22.83 19.96 20.83
C ALA A 281 -24.19 20.39 21.41
N LEU A 282 -25.27 19.67 21.08
CA LEU A 282 -26.60 19.91 21.64
C LEU A 282 -26.66 19.76 23.16
N LYS A 283 -26.01 18.73 23.73
CA LYS A 283 -25.98 18.54 25.18
C LYS A 283 -25.21 19.64 25.91
N HIS A 284 -24.13 20.15 25.31
CA HIS A 284 -23.41 21.29 25.88
C HIS A 284 -24.29 22.53 25.91
N ILE A 285 -25.03 22.81 24.82
CA ILE A 285 -25.99 23.90 24.75
C ILE A 285 -27.06 23.74 25.84
N GLU A 286 -27.67 22.56 25.97
CA GLU A 286 -28.66 22.27 27.01
C GLU A 286 -28.09 22.44 28.43
N TYR A 287 -26.84 22.03 28.66
CA TYR A 287 -26.17 22.18 29.95
C TYR A 287 -25.94 23.66 30.30
N ASP A 288 -25.47 24.44 29.34
CA ASP A 288 -25.26 25.88 29.49
C ASP A 288 -26.58 26.62 29.75
N GLU A 289 -27.65 26.28 29.03
CA GLU A 289 -29.00 26.81 29.27
C GLU A 289 -29.50 26.48 30.68
N ARG A 290 -29.27 25.25 31.14
CA ARG A 290 -29.69 24.80 32.47
C ARG A 290 -28.90 25.52 33.58
N LYS A 291 -27.61 25.76 33.35
CA LYS A 291 -26.75 26.52 34.25
C LYS A 291 -27.23 27.97 34.36
N VAL A 292 -27.52 28.62 33.22
CA VAL A 292 -28.08 29.98 33.18
C VAL A 292 -29.41 30.05 33.94
N LYS A 293 -30.29 29.06 33.77
CA LYS A 293 -31.60 28.98 34.43
C LYS A 293 -31.49 28.79 35.95
N LEU A 294 -30.55 27.96 36.41
CA LEU A 294 -30.28 27.76 37.83
C LEU A 294 -29.67 29.02 38.46
N GLN A 295 -28.84 29.74 37.70
CA GLN A 295 -28.23 30.98 38.16
C GLN A 295 -29.26 32.11 38.29
N THR A 296 -30.20 32.22 37.34
CA THR A 296 -31.34 33.13 37.46
C THR A 296 -32.25 32.78 38.63
N MET A 297 -32.54 31.50 38.87
CA MET A 297 -33.31 31.07 40.04
C MET A 297 -32.59 31.37 41.38
N LEU A 298 -31.27 31.27 41.41
CA LEU A 298 -30.47 31.64 42.58
C LEU A 298 -30.48 33.15 42.80
N ASP A 299 -30.33 33.94 41.74
CA ASP A 299 -30.38 35.41 41.82
C ASP A 299 -31.77 35.87 42.28
N ASP A 300 -32.85 35.27 41.79
CA ASP A 300 -34.23 35.56 42.21
C ASP A 300 -34.48 35.19 43.69
N MET A 301 -33.85 34.12 44.21
CA MET A 301 -33.93 33.74 45.62
C MET A 301 -33.14 34.68 46.56
N VAL A 302 -32.14 35.40 46.06
CA VAL A 302 -31.33 36.33 46.87
C VAL A 302 -32.06 37.68 47.11
N TRP A 303 -33.10 37.98 46.31
CA TRP A 303 -33.92 39.20 46.47
C TRP A 303 -35.16 39.05 47.38
N GLU A 304 -35.42 37.85 47.92
CA GLU A 304 -36.56 37.57 48.83
C GLU A 304 -36.22 37.65 50.34
N TYR A 305 -35.09 38.26 50.72
CA TYR A 305 -34.74 38.60 52.12
C TYR A 305 -34.43 40.08 52.33
#